data_AF-A0A2N3G8V5-F1
#
_entry.id   AF-A0A2N3G8V5-F1
#
_cell.length_a   1.000
_cell.length_b   1.000
_cell.length_c   1.000
_cell.angle_alpha   90.00
_cell.angle_beta   90.00
_cell.angle_gamma   90.00
#
_symmetry.space_group_name_H-M   'P 1'
#
loop_
_entity.id
_entity.type
_entity.pdbx_description
1 polymer ?
#
loop_
_entity_poly.entity_id
_entity_poly.type
_entity_poly.pdbx_seq_one_letter_code
_entity_poly.pdbx_strand_id
1 'polypeptide(L)'
;MDPRQFSRLAQELAAHFHTEEDVLYTPLRTDRRLHGAILEGLAEHHVVDVIVREIERSKTGTDEWHAELKVMRENLERHIRDEEEILFPRAEILIGSDRAIDIAGMYAATERELVAAVR
;
A
#
# COMPACT_ATOMS: atom_id res chain seq x y z
N MET A 1 -16.14 12.29 -2.47
CA MET A 1 -14.71 12.67 -2.40
C MET A 1 -14.48 13.80 -3.40
N ASP A 2 -13.73 14.84 -3.06
CA ASP A 2 -13.34 15.91 -4.01
C ASP A 2 -12.18 15.43 -4.91
N PRO A 3 -12.06 15.86 -6.18
CA PRO A 3 -10.94 15.46 -7.05
C PRO A 3 -9.55 15.73 -6.47
N ARG A 4 -9.37 16.80 -5.68
CA ARG A 4 -8.07 17.08 -5.04
C ARG A 4 -7.78 16.11 -3.91
N GLN A 5 -8.82 15.67 -3.20
CA GLN A 5 -8.69 14.62 -2.18
C GLN A 5 -8.30 13.29 -2.83
N PHE A 6 -8.94 12.94 -3.95
CA PHE A 6 -8.59 11.73 -4.70
C PHE A 6 -7.15 11.77 -5.22
N SER A 7 -6.74 12.88 -5.85
CA SER A 7 -5.37 13.02 -6.34
C SER A 7 -4.34 12.92 -5.21
N ARG A 8 -4.58 13.54 -4.05
CA ARG A 8 -3.72 13.37 -2.88
C ARG A 8 -3.66 11.92 -2.41
N LEU A 9 -4.81 11.25 -2.31
CA LEU A 9 -4.89 9.85 -1.91
C LEU A 9 -4.09 8.96 -2.88
N ALA A 10 -4.22 9.16 -4.19
CA ALA A 10 -3.47 8.40 -5.19
C ALA A 10 -1.94 8.56 -5.02
N GLN A 11 -1.48 9.78 -4.73
CA GLN A 11 -0.05 10.05 -4.48
C GLN A 11 0.43 9.39 -3.18
N GLU A 12 -0.37 9.46 -2.11
CA GLU A 12 -0.05 8.83 -0.82
C GLU A 12 -0.04 7.31 -0.93
N LEU A 13 -0.98 6.70 -1.66
CA LEU A 13 -0.99 5.25 -1.94
C LEU A 13 0.23 4.82 -2.76
N ALA A 14 0.63 5.58 -3.79
CA ALA A 14 1.81 5.26 -4.57
C ALA A 14 3.10 5.30 -3.71
N ALA A 15 3.22 6.28 -2.82
CA ALA A 15 4.35 6.36 -1.89
C ALA A 15 4.34 5.20 -0.87
N HIS A 16 3.17 4.86 -0.34
CA HIS A 16 2.96 3.77 0.61
C HIS A 16 3.36 2.42 0.00
N PHE A 17 2.78 2.03 -1.15
CA PHE A 17 3.09 0.77 -1.82
C PHE A 17 4.58 0.67 -2.18
N HIS A 18 5.16 1.75 -2.72
CA HIS A 18 6.58 1.75 -3.06
C HIS A 18 7.47 1.56 -1.82
N THR A 19 7.12 2.20 -0.70
CA THR A 19 7.86 2.07 0.55
C THR A 19 7.73 0.66 1.13
N GLU A 20 6.55 0.04 1.06
CA GLU A 20 6.35 -1.35 1.49
C GLU A 20 7.19 -2.31 0.67
N GLU A 21 7.15 -2.20 -0.65
CA GLU A 21 7.89 -3.09 -1.54
C GLU A 21 9.40 -3.01 -1.32
N ASP A 22 9.94 -1.79 -1.23
CA ASP A 22 11.38 -1.57 -1.15
C ASP A 22 11.94 -1.72 0.27
N VAL A 23 11.21 -1.27 1.29
CA VAL A 23 11.73 -1.19 2.67
C VAL A 23 11.24 -2.36 3.52
N LEU A 24 9.98 -2.78 3.39
CA LEU A 24 9.41 -3.84 4.22
C LEU A 24 9.52 -5.23 3.56
N TYR A 25 9.06 -5.38 2.32
CA TYR A 25 8.97 -6.68 1.65
C TYR A 25 10.34 -7.17 1.22
N THR A 26 11.19 -6.30 0.66
CA THR A 26 12.52 -6.67 0.18
C THR A 26 13.39 -7.43 1.21
N PRO A 27 13.52 -7.00 2.48
CA PRO A 27 14.26 -7.77 3.48
C PRO A 27 13.55 -9.06 3.92
N LEU A 28 12.22 -9.18 3.73
CA LEU A 28 11.40 -10.31 4.19
C LEU A 28 11.14 -11.38 3.12
N ARG A 29 11.28 -11.05 1.83
CA ARG A 29 10.83 -11.87 0.69
C ARG A 29 11.49 -13.24 0.56
N THR A 30 12.64 -13.45 1.20
CA THR A 30 13.38 -14.73 1.17
C THR A 30 12.84 -15.73 2.18
N ASP A 31 12.04 -15.30 3.17
CA ASP A 31 11.45 -16.20 4.15
C ASP A 31 10.18 -16.86 3.59
N ARG A 32 10.22 -18.18 3.47
CA ARG A 32 9.11 -18.97 2.91
C ARG A 32 7.80 -18.84 3.71
N ARG A 33 7.85 -18.45 4.99
CA ARG A 33 6.66 -18.25 5.83
C ARG A 33 5.91 -16.97 5.50
N LEU A 34 6.59 -15.98 4.92
CA LEU A 34 6.02 -14.68 4.53
C LEU A 34 5.77 -14.58 3.02
N HIS A 35 6.44 -15.42 2.22
CA HIS A 35 6.42 -15.36 0.76
C HIS A 35 5.01 -15.28 0.15
N GLY A 36 4.06 -16.07 0.64
CA GLY A 36 2.67 -16.03 0.15
C GLY A 36 1.99 -14.68 0.39
N ALA A 37 2.06 -14.17 1.62
CA ALA A 37 1.46 -12.89 1.98
C ALA A 37 2.12 -11.70 1.25
N ILE A 38 3.44 -11.74 1.07
CA ILE A 38 4.15 -10.71 0.28
C ILE A 38 3.73 -10.73 -1.19
N LEU A 39 3.58 -11.91 -1.80
CA LEU A 39 3.12 -12.02 -3.18
C LEU A 39 1.67 -11.55 -3.35
N GLU A 40 0.82 -11.80 -2.36
CA GLU A 40 -0.55 -11.31 -2.31
C GLU A 40 -0.59 -9.79 -2.21
N GLY A 41 0.14 -9.19 -1.26
CA GLY A 41 0.26 -7.73 -1.12
C GLY A 41 0.73 -7.05 -2.39
N LEU A 42 1.77 -7.58 -3.06
CA LEU A 42 2.23 -7.08 -4.36
C LEU A 42 1.14 -7.12 -5.45
N ALA A 43 0.33 -8.18 -5.48
CA ALA A 43 -0.77 -8.30 -6.43
C ALA A 43 -1.90 -7.32 -6.10
N GLU A 44 -2.19 -7.10 -4.82
CA GLU A 44 -3.19 -6.15 -4.35
C GLU A 44 -2.76 -4.70 -4.64
N HIS A 45 -1.49 -4.34 -4.44
CA HIS A 45 -0.93 -3.04 -4.85
C HIS A 45 -1.18 -2.79 -6.33
N HIS A 46 -0.86 -3.78 -7.18
CA HIS A 46 -1.07 -3.68 -8.61
C HIS A 46 -2.55 -3.49 -8.97
N VAL A 47 -3.46 -4.23 -8.32
CA VAL A 47 -4.90 -4.08 -8.53
C VAL A 47 -5.37 -2.68 -8.14
N VAL A 48 -4.94 -2.15 -7.00
CA VAL A 48 -5.30 -0.80 -6.57
C VAL A 48 -4.74 0.26 -7.52
N ASP A 49 -3.48 0.15 -7.96
CA ASP A 49 -2.88 1.06 -8.95
C ASP A 49 -3.64 1.06 -10.30
N VAL A 50 -4.09 -0.11 -10.76
CA VAL A 50 -4.95 -0.20 -11.96
C VAL A 50 -6.26 0.56 -11.74
N ILE A 51 -6.94 0.35 -10.62
CA ILE A 51 -8.23 1.03 -10.33
C ILE A 51 -8.02 2.54 -10.20
N VAL A 52 -6.94 2.99 -9.56
CA VAL A 52 -6.59 4.42 -9.45
C VAL A 52 -6.50 5.04 -10.85
N ARG A 53 -5.81 4.40 -11.78
CA ARG A 53 -5.65 4.89 -13.17
C ARG A 53 -6.97 4.92 -13.95
N GLU A 54 -7.88 4.00 -13.69
CA GLU A 54 -9.23 4.04 -14.28
C GLU A 54 -10.03 5.22 -13.71
N ILE A 55 -10.01 5.43 -12.39
CA ILE A 55 -10.68 6.56 -11.75
C ILE A 55 -10.13 7.91 -12.27
N GLU A 56 -8.83 8.02 -12.51
CA GLU A 56 -8.20 9.22 -13.10
C GLU A 56 -8.72 9.54 -14.52
N ARG A 57 -9.16 8.52 -15.27
CA ARG A 57 -9.72 8.67 -16.63
C ARG A 57 -11.23 8.88 -16.60
N SER A 58 -11.89 8.48 -15.52
CA SER A 58 -13.33 8.58 -15.34
C SER A 58 -13.81 10.01 -15.10
N LYS A 59 -15.04 10.28 -15.52
CA LYS A 59 -15.69 11.58 -15.26
C LYS A 59 -16.14 11.62 -13.80
N THR A 60 -15.51 12.50 -13.02
CA THR A 60 -15.85 12.74 -11.61
C THR A 60 -17.35 12.90 -11.37
N GLY A 61 -17.86 12.21 -10.34
CA GLY A 61 -19.23 12.36 -9.86
C GLY A 61 -20.27 11.55 -10.63
N THR A 62 -19.88 10.78 -11.64
CA THR A 62 -20.74 9.79 -12.31
C THR A 62 -20.97 8.56 -11.44
N ASP A 63 -21.98 7.74 -11.76
CA ASP A 63 -22.26 6.49 -11.05
C ASP A 63 -21.10 5.49 -11.21
N GLU A 64 -20.51 5.44 -12.40
CA GLU A 64 -19.31 4.65 -12.71
C GLU A 64 -18.13 5.07 -11.82
N TRP A 65 -17.87 6.38 -11.71
CA TRP A 65 -16.80 6.91 -10.85
C TRP A 65 -17.01 6.55 -9.37
N HIS A 66 -18.24 6.60 -8.87
CA HIS A 66 -18.54 6.16 -7.50
C HIS A 66 -18.39 4.65 -7.32
N ALA A 67 -18.73 3.85 -8.33
CA ALA A 67 -18.56 2.40 -8.30
C ALA A 67 -17.07 2.03 -8.26
N GLU A 68 -16.23 2.67 -9.08
CA GLU A 68 -14.79 2.46 -9.10
C GLU A 68 -14.15 2.83 -7.75
N LEU A 69 -14.53 3.98 -7.16
CA LEU A 69 -14.07 4.37 -5.82
C LEU A 69 -14.43 3.34 -4.74
N LYS A 70 -15.63 2.74 -4.84
CA LYS A 70 -16.05 1.69 -3.92
C LYS A 70 -15.18 0.45 -4.08
N VAL A 71 -14.91 0.01 -5.30
CA VAL A 71 -14.06 -1.15 -5.58
C VAL A 71 -12.62 -0.90 -5.14
N MET A 72 -12.07 0.29 -5.37
CA MET A 72 -10.76 0.71 -4.87
C MET A 72 -10.68 0.57 -3.35
N ARG A 73 -11.68 1.14 -2.64
CA ARG A 73 -11.74 1.08 -1.18
C ARG A 73 -11.79 -0.36 -0.67
N GLU A 74 -12.62 -1.22 -1.27
CA GLU A 74 -12.76 -2.62 -0.83
C GLU A 74 -11.46 -3.42 -0.99
N ASN A 75 -10.69 -3.17 -2.05
CA ASN A 75 -9.37 -3.78 -2.24
C ASN A 75 -8.34 -3.21 -1.25
N LEU A 76 -8.33 -1.88 -1.06
CA LEU A 76 -7.43 -1.24 -0.09
C LEU A 76 -7.69 -1.72 1.34
N GLU A 77 -8.96 -1.81 1.74
CA GLU A 77 -9.35 -2.32 3.06
C GLU A 77 -8.98 -3.81 3.24
N ARG A 78 -8.92 -4.60 2.16
CA ARG A 78 -8.42 -5.98 2.22
C ARG A 78 -6.93 -6.00 2.44
N HIS A 79 -6.18 -5.31 1.60
CA HIS A 79 -4.72 -5.18 1.71
C HIS A 79 -4.30 -4.77 3.11
N ILE A 80 -4.88 -3.69 3.65
CA ILE A 80 -4.57 -3.22 5.02
C ILE A 80 -4.84 -4.32 6.06
N ARG A 81 -6.00 -5.01 5.98
CA ARG A 81 -6.32 -6.08 6.95
C ARG A 81 -5.35 -7.25 6.85
N ASP A 82 -5.03 -7.68 5.64
CA ASP A 82 -4.15 -8.84 5.45
C ASP A 82 -2.73 -8.52 5.93
N GLU A 83 -2.28 -7.28 5.76
CA GLU A 83 -1.02 -6.84 6.33
C GLU A 83 -1.03 -6.75 7.86
N GLU A 84 -2.00 -6.04 8.43
CA GLU A 84 -2.10 -5.80 9.88
C GLU A 84 -2.33 -7.10 10.67
N GLU A 85 -3.17 -8.01 10.15
CA GLU A 85 -3.55 -9.24 10.85
C GLU A 85 -2.64 -10.43 10.54
N ILE A 86 -1.96 -10.43 9.38
CA ILE A 86 -1.19 -11.59 8.91
C ILE A 86 0.28 -11.26 8.71
N LEU A 87 0.62 -10.28 7.87
CA LEU A 87 2.00 -10.02 7.49
C LEU A 87 2.82 -9.44 8.66
N PHE A 88 2.37 -8.34 9.27
CA PHE A 88 3.12 -7.62 10.29
C PHE A 88 3.37 -8.46 11.55
N PRO A 89 2.38 -9.18 12.12
CA PRO A 89 2.62 -10.00 13.29
C PRO A 89 3.64 -11.12 13.03
N ARG A 90 3.59 -11.73 11.82
CA ARG A 90 4.54 -12.77 11.43
C ARG A 90 5.93 -12.20 11.17
N ALA A 91 6.02 -11.01 10.58
CA ALA A 91 7.27 -10.31 10.35
C ALA A 91 7.94 -9.92 11.68
N GLU A 92 7.19 -9.39 12.64
CA GLU A 92 7.71 -9.02 13.97
C GLU A 92 8.24 -10.24 14.73
N ILE A 93 7.52 -11.37 14.70
CA ILE A 93 7.99 -12.65 15.29
C ILE A 93 9.27 -13.12 14.60
N LEU A 94 9.39 -12.92 13.29
CA LEU A 94 10.55 -13.38 12.50
C LEU A 94 11.82 -12.58 12.80
N ILE A 95 11.71 -11.24 12.78
CA ILE A 95 12.87 -10.35 12.81
C ILE A 95 13.18 -9.81 14.21
N GLY A 96 12.22 -9.92 15.14
CA GLY A 96 12.31 -9.36 16.49
C GLY A 96 12.09 -7.84 16.53
N SER A 97 11.73 -7.33 17.71
CA SER A 97 11.31 -5.94 17.89
C SER A 97 12.38 -4.91 17.52
N ASP A 98 13.66 -5.15 17.82
CA ASP A 98 14.75 -4.21 17.49
C ASP A 98 14.84 -3.98 15.98
N ARG A 99 14.82 -5.07 15.20
CA ARG A 99 14.87 -4.98 13.73
C ARG A 99 13.58 -4.41 13.15
N ALA A 100 12.43 -4.71 13.76
CA ALA A 100 11.15 -4.12 13.36
C ALA A 100 11.15 -2.60 13.55
N ILE A 101 11.71 -2.09 14.66
CA ILE A 101 11.87 -0.65 14.91
C ILE A 101 12.79 0.00 13.87
N ASP A 102 13.90 -0.64 13.52
CA ASP A 102 14.81 -0.14 12.48
C ASP A 102 14.09 0.00 11.13
N ILE A 103 13.36 -1.04 10.71
CA ILE A 103 12.59 -1.04 9.46
C ILE A 103 11.50 0.03 9.50
N ALA A 104 10.76 0.17 10.59
CA ALA A 104 9.73 1.20 10.75
C ALA A 104 10.32 2.62 10.66
N GLY A 105 11.51 2.83 11.23
CA GLY A 105 12.24 4.09 11.13
C GLY A 105 12.65 4.42 9.68
N MET A 106 13.17 3.43 8.95
CA MET A 106 13.50 3.56 7.52
C MET A 106 12.25 3.84 6.70
N TYR A 107 11.18 3.07 6.93
CA TYR A 107 9.90 3.20 6.25
C TYR A 107 9.37 4.63 6.36
N ALA A 108 9.25 5.14 7.59
CA ALA A 108 8.69 6.46 7.82
C ALA A 108 9.57 7.57 7.21
N ALA A 109 10.89 7.38 7.14
CA ALA A 109 11.78 8.32 6.45
C ALA A 109 11.56 8.32 4.94
N THR A 110 11.57 7.14 4.32
CA THR A 110 11.37 6.96 2.87
C THR A 110 9.99 7.45 2.43
N GLU A 111 8.93 7.08 3.14
CA GLU A 111 7.56 7.51 2.81
C GLU A 111 7.44 9.05 2.85
N ARG A 112 8.01 9.70 3.88
CA ARG A 112 8.01 11.16 3.97
C ARG A 112 8.74 11.82 2.80
N GLU A 113 9.87 11.26 2.37
CA GLU A 113 10.63 11.76 1.22
C GLU A 113 9.83 11.64 -0.08
N LEU A 114 9.19 10.48 -0.31
CA LEU A 114 8.38 10.24 -1.50
C LEU A 114 7.15 11.15 -1.53
N VAL A 115 6.40 11.25 -0.43
CA VAL A 115 5.23 12.13 -0.33
C VAL A 115 5.63 13.60 -0.52
N ALA A 116 6.79 14.02 -0.01
CA ALA A 116 7.29 15.38 -0.21
C ALA A 116 7.73 15.66 -1.65
N ALA A 117 8.25 14.66 -2.38
CA ALA A 117 8.69 14.81 -3.77
C ALA A 117 7.53 14.94 -4.77
N VAL A 118 6.33 14.50 -4.40
CA VAL A 118 5.13 14.49 -5.27
C VAL A 118 4.20 15.68 -4.99
N ARG A 119 4.42 16.42 -3.88
CA ARG A 119 3.68 17.63 -3.49
C ARG A 119 4.22 18.90 -4.15
#